data_AF-A0A924M027-F1
#
_entry.id   AF-A0A924M027-F1
#
_cell.length_a   1.000
_cell.length_b   1.000
_cell.length_c   1.000
_cell.angle_alpha   90.00
_cell.angle_beta   90.00
_cell.angle_gamma   90.00
#
_symmetry.space_group_name_H-M   'P 1'
#
loop_
_entity.id
_entity.type
_entity.pdbx_description
1 polymer ?
#
loop_
_entity_poly.entity_id
_entity_poly.type
_entity_poly.pdbx_seq_one_letter_code
_entity_poly.pdbx_strand_id
1 'polypeptide(L)'
;MTQIFRTLTLTALGVLAAAASAAPLISTQSIIVNPIETDHVVRVSVDKDPSGQNVPNYQVGDPVRISTSVNQDAYVYLFSLDSDGAIDQILPNGYASGSNFLRANQVKTFPSAGDGFTFNVAPPYGVSKVLALASKTQLDLSDIFDFKNGTNSGTFAQVIISGGQGGLARALSIV
;
A
#
# COMPACT_ATOMS: atom_id res chain seq x y z
N MET A 1 50.75 50.49 70.18
CA MET A 1 49.76 51.20 69.34
C MET A 1 49.72 50.46 68.01
N THR A 2 48.53 50.07 67.55
CA THR A 2 48.23 49.22 66.37
C THR A 2 48.25 47.69 66.59
N GLN A 3 47.02 47.15 66.71
CA GLN A 3 46.61 45.76 66.53
C GLN A 3 46.52 45.41 65.03
N ILE A 4 46.55 44.12 64.66
CA ILE A 4 45.66 43.41 63.69
C ILE A 4 46.06 41.91 63.76
N PHE A 5 45.44 41.12 64.64
CA PHE A 5 44.24 40.28 64.42
C PHE A 5 44.40 39.27 63.28
N ARG A 6 44.84 38.04 63.63
CA ARG A 6 44.03 36.84 63.93
C ARG A 6 43.62 36.08 62.66
N THR A 7 44.46 35.11 62.31
CA THR A 7 44.15 33.99 61.45
C THR A 7 43.11 33.07 62.10
N LEU A 8 42.35 32.42 61.23
CA LEU A 8 41.67 31.13 61.43
C LEU A 8 40.21 31.19 61.89
N THR A 9 39.30 30.86 60.96
CA THR A 9 38.23 29.84 61.14
C THR A 9 37.46 29.59 59.83
N LEU A 10 37.32 28.28 59.48
CA LEU A 10 36.14 27.51 59.01
C LEU A 10 35.23 28.12 57.89
N THR A 11 34.67 27.42 56.88
CA THR A 11 34.17 26.03 56.73
C THR A 11 33.69 25.79 55.27
N ALA A 12 33.75 24.52 54.83
CA ALA A 12 32.87 23.76 53.90
C ALA A 12 32.15 24.42 52.69
N LEU A 13 32.35 23.85 51.49
CA LEU A 13 31.37 23.52 50.41
C LEU A 13 32.15 23.13 49.13
N GLY A 14 31.85 22.10 48.35
CA GLY A 14 30.73 21.18 48.32
C GLY A 14 31.05 19.96 47.43
N VAL A 15 30.28 18.89 47.62
CA VAL A 15 30.35 17.64 46.85
C VAL A 15 29.74 17.90 45.47
N LEU A 16 30.53 17.77 44.40
CA LEU A 16 30.00 17.73 43.03
C LEU A 16 29.44 16.33 42.78
N ALA A 17 28.14 16.15 43.04
CA ALA A 17 27.43 14.95 42.60
C ALA A 17 27.27 15.00 41.08
N ALA A 18 28.11 14.27 40.35
CA ALA A 18 27.91 14.02 38.94
C ALA A 18 26.68 13.10 38.78
N ALA A 19 25.51 13.70 38.54
CA ALA A 19 24.35 12.96 38.08
C ALA A 19 24.63 12.48 36.65
N ALA A 20 25.17 11.26 36.51
CA ALA A 20 25.23 10.57 35.24
C ALA A 20 23.80 10.24 34.79
N SER A 21 23.24 11.07 33.91
CA SER A 21 21.97 10.79 33.26
C SER A 21 22.17 9.64 32.26
N ALA A 22 21.87 8.41 32.70
CA ALA A 22 21.72 7.27 31.82
C ALA A 22 20.43 7.46 30.98
N ALA A 23 20.58 7.82 29.71
CA ALA A 23 19.46 7.87 28.78
C ALA A 23 18.96 6.44 28.51
N PRO A 24 17.64 6.19 28.53
CA PRO A 24 17.11 4.86 28.23
C PRO A 24 17.31 4.54 26.75
N LEU A 25 18.03 3.45 26.47
CA LEU A 25 18.14 2.86 25.14
C LEU A 25 16.79 2.22 24.78
N ILE A 26 15.94 2.95 24.06
CA ILE A 26 14.73 2.38 23.46
C ILE A 26 15.18 1.45 22.32
N SER A 27 15.26 0.15 22.61
CA SER A 27 15.42 -0.87 21.58
C SER A 27 14.07 -1.07 20.89
N THR A 28 13.93 -0.54 19.68
CA THR A 28 12.80 -0.86 18.80
C THR A 28 12.90 -2.34 18.44
N GLN A 29 12.05 -3.18 19.04
CA GLN A 29 11.88 -4.56 18.62
C GLN A 29 11.20 -4.56 17.25
N SER A 30 11.97 -4.76 16.20
CA SER A 30 11.44 -5.01 14.86
C SER A 30 10.74 -6.37 14.86
N ILE A 31 9.44 -6.40 14.60
CA ILE A 31 8.70 -7.64 14.34
C ILE A 31 9.24 -8.22 13.03
N ILE A 32 9.88 -9.39 13.11
CA ILE A 32 10.26 -10.15 11.91
C ILE A 32 9.04 -10.97 11.50
N VAL A 33 8.30 -10.45 10.52
CA VAL A 33 7.28 -11.24 9.82
C VAL A 33 8.00 -12.19 8.86
N ASN A 34 7.72 -13.49 8.96
CA ASN A 34 8.14 -14.47 7.96
C ASN A 34 7.05 -14.56 6.87
N PRO A 35 7.26 -14.00 5.66
CA PRO A 35 6.28 -14.10 4.59
C PRO A 35 6.19 -15.55 4.13
N ILE A 36 4.97 -16.09 4.05
CA ILE A 36 4.74 -17.33 3.31
C ILE A 36 4.83 -16.99 1.82
N GLU A 37 5.68 -17.70 1.07
CA GLU A 37 5.73 -17.52 -0.38
C GLU A 37 4.41 -18.02 -0.98
N THR A 38 3.69 -17.13 -1.66
CA THR A 38 2.45 -17.50 -2.35
C THR A 38 2.80 -17.96 -3.77
N ASP A 39 2.50 -19.21 -4.09
CA ASP A 39 2.56 -19.71 -5.49
C ASP A 39 1.40 -19.18 -6.36
N HIS A 40 0.65 -18.19 -5.89
CA HIS A 40 -0.42 -17.57 -6.66
C HIS A 40 0.10 -16.41 -7.49
N VAL A 41 -0.07 -16.52 -8.80
CA VAL A 41 0.41 -15.54 -9.78
C VAL A 41 -0.79 -15.00 -10.55
N VAL A 42 -0.97 -13.68 -10.48
CA VAL A 42 -1.92 -12.94 -11.29
C VAL A 42 -1.15 -12.16 -12.34
N ARG A 43 -1.59 -12.26 -13.59
CA ARG A 43 -1.07 -11.44 -14.69
C ARG A 43 -2.15 -10.49 -15.15
N VAL A 44 -1.77 -9.23 -15.37
CA VAL A 44 -2.63 -8.20 -15.94
C VAL A 44 -1.90 -7.50 -17.05
N SER A 45 -2.61 -7.25 -18.14
CA SER A 45 -2.15 -6.44 -19.26
C SER A 45 -3.28 -5.56 -19.77
N VAL A 46 -2.91 -4.54 -20.53
CA VAL A 46 -3.86 -3.63 -21.20
C VAL A 46 -3.70 -3.75 -22.71
N ASP A 47 -4.70 -3.30 -23.46
CA ASP A 47 -4.77 -3.45 -24.91
C ASP A 47 -3.57 -2.86 -25.67
N LYS A 48 -3.01 -1.73 -25.21
CA LYS A 48 -1.83 -1.10 -25.82
C LYS A 48 -0.48 -1.68 -25.35
N ASP A 49 -0.48 -2.52 -24.32
CA ASP A 49 0.69 -3.28 -23.90
C ASP A 49 0.29 -4.70 -23.44
N PRO A 50 0.07 -5.63 -24.39
CA PRO A 50 -0.28 -7.01 -24.06
C PRO A 50 0.80 -7.75 -23.26
N SER A 51 2.04 -7.25 -23.25
CA SER A 51 3.14 -7.84 -22.48
C SER A 51 3.04 -7.57 -20.98
N GLY A 52 2.35 -6.49 -20.58
CA GLY A 52 2.24 -6.03 -19.19
C GLY A 52 3.56 -5.54 -18.57
N GLN A 53 4.58 -5.24 -19.40
CA GLN A 53 5.92 -4.86 -18.95
C GLN A 53 6.26 -3.39 -19.19
N ASN A 54 5.41 -2.65 -19.91
CA ASN A 54 5.62 -1.27 -20.29
C ASN A 54 4.52 -0.36 -19.74
N VAL A 55 4.72 0.95 -19.84
CA VAL A 55 3.70 1.96 -19.55
C VAL A 55 3.23 2.53 -20.90
N PRO A 56 2.14 1.99 -21.49
CA PRO A 56 1.61 2.51 -22.75
C PRO A 56 0.97 3.89 -22.57
N ASN A 57 1.02 4.71 -23.63
CA ASN A 57 0.40 6.03 -23.65
C ASN A 57 -1.05 5.96 -24.13
N TYR A 58 -1.93 6.63 -23.40
CA TYR A 58 -3.33 6.83 -23.75
C TYR A 58 -3.68 8.32 -23.82
N GLN A 59 -4.64 8.64 -24.68
CA GLN A 59 -5.27 9.96 -24.77
C GLN A 59 -6.60 9.94 -24.02
N VAL A 60 -7.04 11.12 -23.56
CA VAL A 60 -8.37 11.25 -22.94
C VAL A 60 -9.44 10.84 -23.95
N GLY A 61 -10.37 9.99 -23.51
CA GLY A 61 -11.40 9.37 -24.33
C GLY A 61 -11.02 8.02 -24.94
N ASP A 62 -9.74 7.62 -24.89
CA ASP A 62 -9.34 6.31 -25.39
C ASP A 62 -10.04 5.20 -24.59
N PRO A 63 -10.65 4.20 -25.27
CA PRO A 63 -11.13 3.01 -24.59
C PRO A 63 -9.95 2.13 -24.16
N VAL A 64 -10.05 1.52 -22.99
CA VAL A 64 -9.07 0.60 -22.42
C VAL A 64 -9.70 -0.77 -22.28
N ARG A 65 -8.97 -1.81 -22.69
CA ARG A 65 -9.34 -3.20 -22.40
C ARG A 65 -8.29 -3.84 -21.51
N ILE A 66 -8.73 -4.40 -20.40
CA ILE A 66 -7.88 -5.02 -19.40
C ILE A 66 -8.02 -6.53 -19.52
N SER A 67 -6.90 -7.22 -19.71
CA SER A 67 -6.86 -8.68 -19.74
C SER A 67 -6.18 -9.19 -18.49
N THR A 68 -6.77 -10.22 -17.85
CA THR A 68 -6.22 -10.84 -16.66
C THR A 68 -6.25 -12.36 -16.75
N SER A 69 -5.26 -13.00 -16.15
CA SER A 69 -5.20 -14.45 -15.97
C SER A 69 -4.55 -14.81 -14.64
N VAL A 70 -4.90 -15.98 -14.14
CA VAL A 70 -4.40 -16.55 -12.87
C VAL A 70 -3.76 -17.91 -13.15
N ASN A 71 -2.73 -18.30 -12.41
CA ASN A 71 -2.11 -19.62 -12.57
C ASN A 71 -2.88 -20.75 -11.85
N GLN A 72 -3.77 -20.41 -10.91
CA GLN A 72 -4.65 -21.32 -10.19
C GLN A 72 -6.07 -20.75 -10.18
N ASP A 73 -7.07 -21.62 -9.99
CA ASP A 73 -8.47 -21.20 -9.85
C ASP A 73 -8.64 -20.18 -8.71
N ALA A 74 -9.22 -19.01 -9.02
CA ALA A 74 -9.33 -17.91 -8.07
C ALA A 74 -10.43 -16.90 -8.43
N TYR A 75 -10.93 -16.22 -7.42
CA TYR A 75 -11.70 -14.98 -7.55
C TYR A 75 -10.74 -13.83 -7.79
N VAL A 76 -10.95 -13.08 -8.88
CA VAL A 76 -10.14 -11.93 -9.27
C VAL A 76 -10.87 -10.64 -8.97
N TYR A 77 -10.13 -9.67 -8.46
CA TYR A 77 -10.59 -8.33 -8.15
C TYR A 77 -9.66 -7.36 -8.87
N LEU A 78 -10.24 -6.43 -9.61
CA LEU A 78 -9.50 -5.41 -10.35
C LEU A 78 -9.89 -4.04 -9.85
N PHE A 79 -8.90 -3.17 -9.70
CA PHE A 79 -9.09 -1.78 -9.31
C PHE A 79 -8.27 -0.87 -10.23
N SER A 80 -8.83 0.26 -10.65
CA SER A 80 -8.02 1.37 -11.16
C SER A 80 -7.44 2.11 -9.96
N LEU A 81 -6.22 2.56 -10.09
CA LEU A 81 -5.61 3.57 -9.23
C LEU A 81 -5.19 4.72 -10.14
N ASP A 82 -5.84 5.86 -9.99
CA ASP A 82 -5.56 7.03 -10.80
C ASP A 82 -4.37 7.83 -10.31
N SER A 83 -3.93 8.77 -11.13
CA SER A 83 -2.72 9.57 -10.88
C SER A 83 -2.82 10.46 -9.63
N ASP A 84 -4.03 10.80 -9.20
CA ASP A 84 -4.34 11.54 -7.97
C ASP A 84 -4.53 10.63 -6.74
N GLY A 85 -4.46 9.32 -6.92
CA GLY A 85 -4.67 8.33 -5.87
C GLY A 85 -6.13 7.88 -5.70
N ALA A 86 -7.06 8.32 -6.56
CA ALA A 86 -8.40 7.74 -6.59
C ALA A 86 -8.33 6.24 -6.94
N ILE A 87 -9.21 5.45 -6.35
CA ILE A 87 -9.24 3.98 -6.55
C ILE A 87 -10.66 3.56 -6.86
N ASP A 88 -10.91 3.09 -8.07
CA ASP A 88 -12.24 2.63 -8.45
C ASP A 88 -12.26 1.13 -8.67
N GLN A 89 -13.33 0.50 -8.20
CA GLN A 89 -13.52 -0.92 -8.39
C GLN A 89 -13.91 -1.20 -9.84
N ILE A 90 -13.04 -1.90 -10.54
CA ILE A 90 -13.29 -2.37 -11.90
C ILE A 90 -14.04 -3.70 -11.84
N LEU A 91 -13.62 -4.62 -10.96
CA LEU A 91 -14.25 -5.92 -10.77
C LEU A 91 -14.24 -6.38 -9.31
N PRO A 92 -15.29 -7.11 -8.88
CA PRO A 92 -16.55 -7.33 -9.59
C PRO A 92 -17.32 -6.01 -9.80
N ASN A 93 -18.12 -5.91 -10.86
CA ASN A 93 -19.07 -4.82 -11.04
C ASN A 93 -20.40 -5.40 -11.57
N GLY A 94 -21.51 -4.67 -11.38
CA GLY A 94 -22.84 -5.14 -11.77
C GLY A 94 -23.13 -5.13 -13.28
N TYR A 95 -22.18 -4.65 -14.10
CA TYR A 95 -22.34 -4.47 -15.54
C TYR A 95 -21.55 -5.51 -16.36
N ALA A 96 -20.55 -6.16 -15.75
CA ALA A 96 -19.71 -7.18 -16.35
C ALA A 96 -20.47 -8.50 -16.46
N SER A 97 -20.44 -9.08 -17.65
CA SER A 97 -21.01 -10.39 -17.89
C SER A 97 -20.16 -11.46 -17.21
N GLY A 98 -20.82 -12.23 -16.35
CA GLY A 98 -20.26 -13.41 -15.69
C GLY A 98 -19.53 -13.13 -14.37
N SER A 99 -19.10 -14.22 -13.73
CA SER A 99 -18.43 -14.19 -12.42
C SER A 99 -17.03 -13.55 -12.50
N ASN A 100 -16.57 -13.03 -11.36
CA ASN A 100 -15.18 -12.63 -11.14
C ASN A 100 -14.26 -13.82 -10.83
N PHE A 101 -14.81 -15.04 -10.79
CA PHE A 101 -14.05 -16.28 -10.70
C PHE A 101 -13.43 -16.66 -12.07
N LEU A 102 -12.12 -16.87 -12.09
CA LEU A 102 -11.35 -17.33 -13.24
C LEU A 102 -10.75 -18.70 -12.93
N ARG A 103 -10.74 -19.58 -13.94
CA ARG A 103 -9.97 -20.82 -13.87
C ARG A 103 -8.49 -20.58 -14.16
N ALA A 104 -7.65 -21.50 -13.69
CA ALA A 104 -6.24 -21.54 -13.99
C ALA A 104 -5.98 -21.39 -15.50
N ASN A 105 -5.09 -20.48 -15.84
CA ASN A 105 -4.65 -20.13 -17.20
C ASN A 105 -5.74 -19.61 -18.13
N GLN A 106 -6.93 -19.32 -17.62
CA GLN A 106 -7.98 -18.63 -18.37
C GLN A 106 -7.64 -17.13 -18.44
N VAL A 107 -7.57 -16.60 -19.66
CA VAL A 107 -7.50 -15.15 -19.89
C VAL A 107 -8.92 -14.61 -20.02
N LYS A 108 -9.28 -13.62 -19.22
CA LYS A 108 -10.53 -12.86 -19.35
C LYS A 108 -10.22 -11.40 -19.61
N THR A 109 -10.92 -10.83 -20.60
CA THR A 109 -10.76 -9.43 -21.00
C THR A 109 -12.01 -8.64 -20.66
N PHE A 110 -11.80 -7.44 -20.12
CA PHE A 110 -12.83 -6.54 -19.63
C PHE A 110 -12.69 -5.16 -20.29
N PRO A 111 -13.80 -4.56 -20.78
CA PRO A 111 -15.11 -5.19 -20.96
C PRO A 111 -15.04 -6.36 -21.96
N SER A 112 -15.89 -7.36 -21.75
CA SER A 112 -16.12 -8.47 -22.68
C SER A 112 -17.03 -8.02 -23.83
N ALA A 113 -17.04 -8.80 -24.92
CA ALA A 113 -17.95 -8.52 -26.03
C ALA A 113 -19.41 -8.67 -25.56
N GLY A 114 -20.19 -7.60 -25.65
CA GLY A 114 -21.58 -7.55 -25.20
C GLY A 114 -21.79 -6.93 -23.81
N ASP A 115 -20.71 -6.59 -23.09
CA ASP A 115 -20.83 -5.80 -21.86
C ASP A 115 -21.31 -4.38 -22.17
N GLY A 116 -22.22 -3.86 -21.34
CA GLY A 116 -22.86 -2.55 -21.52
C GLY A 116 -22.04 -1.35 -21.05
N PHE A 117 -20.73 -1.49 -20.88
CA PHE A 117 -19.84 -0.43 -20.38
C PHE A 117 -18.50 -0.43 -21.10
N THR A 118 -17.80 0.71 -21.02
CA THR A 118 -16.43 0.88 -21.48
C THR A 118 -15.59 1.55 -20.39
N PHE A 119 -14.30 1.24 -20.33
CA PHE A 119 -13.35 2.01 -19.54
C PHE A 119 -12.73 3.04 -20.47
N ASN A 120 -13.01 4.32 -20.24
CA ASN A 120 -12.45 5.40 -21.04
C ASN A 120 -11.48 6.19 -20.18
N VAL A 121 -10.32 6.53 -20.74
CA VAL A 121 -9.34 7.36 -20.05
C VAL A 121 -9.92 8.76 -19.83
N ALA A 122 -9.87 9.24 -18.59
CA ALA A 122 -10.37 10.54 -18.18
C ALA A 122 -9.28 11.33 -17.44
N PRO A 123 -9.41 12.66 -17.31
CA PRO A 123 -8.60 13.44 -16.39
C PRO A 123 -8.78 12.98 -14.93
N PRO A 124 -7.79 13.18 -14.03
CA PRO A 124 -6.56 13.96 -14.24
C PRO A 124 -5.47 13.22 -15.03
N TYR A 125 -4.64 13.99 -15.73
CA TYR A 125 -3.51 13.44 -16.47
C TYR A 125 -2.43 12.91 -15.53
N GLY A 126 -1.89 11.74 -15.87
CA GLY A 126 -0.76 11.14 -15.17
C GLY A 126 -0.70 9.64 -15.44
N VAL A 127 -0.03 8.92 -14.55
CA VAL A 127 0.09 7.47 -14.64
C VAL A 127 -0.99 6.83 -13.78
N SER A 128 -2.00 6.23 -14.42
CA SER A 128 -2.92 5.31 -13.75
C SER A 128 -2.37 3.88 -13.75
N LYS A 129 -2.78 3.08 -12.78
CA LYS A 129 -2.38 1.69 -12.60
C LYS A 129 -3.62 0.81 -12.50
N VAL A 130 -3.50 -0.43 -12.96
CA VAL A 130 -4.50 -1.47 -12.66
C VAL A 130 -3.92 -2.36 -11.58
N LEU A 131 -4.59 -2.42 -10.44
CA LEU A 131 -4.26 -3.33 -9.36
C LEU A 131 -5.12 -4.59 -9.51
N ALA A 132 -4.51 -5.74 -9.27
CA ALA A 132 -5.19 -7.02 -9.30
C ALA A 132 -4.87 -7.82 -8.07
N LEU A 133 -5.93 -8.38 -7.49
CA LEU A 133 -5.89 -9.28 -6.37
C LEU A 133 -6.60 -10.56 -6.77
N ALA A 134 -6.02 -11.71 -6.43
CA ALA A 134 -6.67 -13.00 -6.61
C ALA A 134 -6.71 -13.76 -5.30
N SER A 135 -7.83 -14.41 -5.04
CA SER A 135 -8.00 -15.25 -3.85
C SER A 135 -8.72 -16.55 -4.16
N LYS A 136 -8.36 -17.59 -3.41
CA LYS A 136 -9.01 -18.91 -3.48
C LYS A 136 -10.45 -18.86 -2.98
N THR A 137 -10.77 -17.91 -2.11
CA THR A 137 -12.10 -17.72 -1.53
C THR A 137 -12.62 -16.34 -1.90
N GLN A 138 -13.94 -16.18 -1.91
CA GLN A 138 -14.54 -14.87 -2.14
C GLN A 138 -14.18 -13.93 -1.00
N LEU A 139 -13.59 -12.77 -1.31
CA LEU A 139 -13.38 -11.68 -0.38
C LEU A 139 -14.66 -10.88 -0.20
N ASP A 140 -14.87 -10.44 1.04
CA ASP A 140 -15.70 -9.28 1.33
C ASP A 140 -14.85 -8.02 1.12
N LEU A 141 -15.30 -7.11 0.27
CA LEU A 141 -14.56 -5.89 -0.07
C LEU A 141 -15.00 -4.68 0.75
N SER A 142 -16.05 -4.80 1.57
CA SER A 142 -16.53 -3.70 2.43
C SER A 142 -15.40 -3.13 3.30
N ASP A 143 -14.56 -4.02 3.84
CA ASP A 143 -13.45 -3.66 4.72
C ASP A 143 -12.34 -2.88 3.98
N ILE A 144 -12.20 -3.10 2.68
CA ILE A 144 -11.21 -2.40 1.84
C ILE A 144 -11.71 -1.00 1.47
N PHE A 145 -13.01 -0.82 1.24
CA PHE A 145 -13.59 0.48 0.91
C PHE A 145 -13.73 1.40 2.13
N ASP A 146 -13.94 0.86 3.32
CA ASP A 146 -13.99 1.64 4.57
C ASP A 146 -12.67 2.35 4.88
N PHE A 147 -11.54 1.80 4.43
CA PHE A 147 -10.24 2.48 4.49
C PHE A 147 -10.24 3.80 3.70
N LYS A 148 -10.98 3.88 2.59
CA LYS A 148 -11.09 5.10 1.79
C LYS A 148 -12.00 6.16 2.42
N ASN A 149 -13.03 5.73 3.16
CA ASN A 149 -14.04 6.62 3.75
C ASN A 149 -13.69 7.08 5.17
N GLY A 150 -12.53 6.72 5.72
CA GLY A 150 -11.91 7.38 6.86
C GLY A 150 -12.78 7.51 8.12
N THR A 151 -13.71 6.57 8.37
CA THR A 151 -14.62 6.68 9.53
C THR A 151 -14.20 5.79 10.71
N ASN A 152 -13.34 4.78 10.50
CA ASN A 152 -12.86 3.91 11.58
C ASN A 152 -11.37 4.11 11.86
N SER A 153 -11.09 5.18 12.63
CA SER A 153 -9.85 5.33 13.39
C SER A 153 -9.77 4.22 14.45
N GLY A 154 -9.19 3.06 14.11
CA GLY A 154 -9.18 1.94 15.07
C GLY A 154 -8.15 0.83 14.85
N THR A 155 -7.61 0.63 13.66
CA THR A 155 -6.62 -0.45 13.44
C THR A 155 -5.50 0.07 12.57
N PHE A 156 -4.35 0.30 13.19
CA PHE A 156 -3.15 0.81 12.54
C PHE A 156 -2.64 -0.16 11.47
N ALA A 157 -2.81 0.22 10.20
CA ALA A 157 -1.70 0.24 9.25
C ALA A 157 -1.46 1.71 8.88
N GLN A 158 -0.87 2.46 9.82
CA GLN A 158 -0.44 3.84 9.55
C GLN A 158 0.83 3.77 8.70
N VAL A 159 0.68 3.76 7.38
CA VAL A 159 1.81 3.85 6.46
C VAL A 159 2.18 5.33 6.33
N ILE A 160 2.95 5.85 7.29
CA ILE A 160 3.66 7.13 7.12
C ILE A 160 4.85 6.85 6.20
N ILE A 161 4.71 7.19 4.92
CA ILE A 161 5.78 7.07 3.93
C ILE A 161 6.73 8.25 4.11
N SER A 162 7.76 8.06 4.92
CA SER A 162 8.93 8.95 4.99
C SER A 162 10.15 8.18 4.47
N GLY A 163 10.30 8.11 3.15
CA GLY A 163 11.46 7.45 2.52
C GLY A 163 11.13 6.86 1.16
N GLY A 164 11.84 7.29 0.12
CA GLY A 164 11.53 7.05 -1.28
C GLY A 164 11.45 5.59 -1.75
N GLN A 165 10.83 5.43 -2.94
CA GLN A 165 10.74 4.34 -3.93
C GLN A 165 11.01 2.84 -3.61
N GLY A 166 11.60 2.44 -2.49
CA GLY A 166 11.83 1.03 -2.14
C GLY A 166 10.70 0.36 -1.35
N GLY A 167 9.71 1.11 -0.86
CA GLY A 167 8.67 0.60 0.04
C GLY A 167 7.48 -0.09 -0.64
N LEU A 168 7.30 0.10 -1.94
CA LEU A 168 6.11 -0.40 -2.66
C LEU A 168 6.10 -1.94 -2.82
N ALA A 169 7.27 -2.57 -2.79
CA ALA A 169 7.39 -4.03 -2.98
C ALA A 169 6.92 -4.87 -1.77
N ARG A 170 6.67 -4.25 -0.60
CA ARG A 170 6.22 -4.96 0.61
C ARG A 170 4.73 -4.82 0.93
N ALA A 171 4.05 -3.81 0.36
CA ALA A 171 2.63 -3.62 0.60
C ALA A 171 1.73 -4.50 -0.28
N LEU A 172 2.29 -5.16 -1.30
CA LEU A 172 1.54 -6.06 -2.20
C LEU A 172 1.66 -7.54 -1.83
N SER A 173 2.31 -7.88 -0.70
CA SER A 173 2.40 -9.26 -0.20
C SER A 173 1.44 -9.49 0.98
N ILE A 174 0.14 -9.31 0.76
CA ILE A 174 -0.89 -9.77 1.71
C ILE A 174 -1.89 -10.58 0.89
N VAL A 175 -2.08 -11.82 1.35
CA VAL A 175 -2.90 -12.91 0.79
C VAL A 175 -4.36 -12.51 0.63
#